data_AF-A0AAN4Q0J3-F1
#
_entry.id   AF-A0AAN4Q0J3-F1
#
_cell.length_a   1.000
_cell.length_b   1.000
_cell.length_c   1.000
_cell.angle_alpha   90.00
_cell.angle_beta   90.00
_cell.angle_gamma   90.00
#
_symmetry.space_group_name_H-M   'P 1'
#
loop_
_entity.id
_entity.type
_entity.pdbx_description
1 polymer ?
#
loop_
_entity_poly.entity_id
_entity_poly.type
_entity_poly.pdbx_seq_one_letter_code
_entity_poly.pdbx_strand_id
1 'polypeptide(L)'
;MREAVGACAETATVREIRCRGLLMAVEFDSVQRALSIKKHLQDNKILIRRSGRNIIFAPPLNIDLADIEYLATQFLDAVRVASAQ
;
A
#
# COMPACT_ATOMS: atom_id res chain seq x y z
N MET A 1 0.13 -0.40 10.82
CA MET A 1 -0.09 -0.58 9.35
C MET A 1 -1.50 -1.03 9.00
N ARG A 2 -2.04 -2.15 9.53
CA ARG A 2 -3.40 -2.60 9.18
C ARG A 2 -4.49 -1.56 9.49
N GLU A 3 -4.45 -0.92 10.65
CA GLU A 3 -5.41 0.13 11.01
C GLU A 3 -5.24 1.37 10.14
N ALA A 4 -3.99 1.80 9.91
CA ALA A 4 -3.66 2.91 9.00
C ALA A 4 -4.16 2.66 7.56
N VAL A 5 -3.95 1.45 7.03
CA VAL A 5 -4.42 1.04 5.70
C VAL A 5 -5.94 0.80 5.70
N GLY A 6 -6.51 0.37 6.83
CA GLY A 6 -7.94 0.23 7.06
C GLY A 6 -8.69 1.56 7.01
N ALA A 7 -8.07 2.66 7.45
CA ALA A 7 -8.62 4.00 7.27
C ALA A 7 -8.74 4.41 5.79
N CYS A 8 -7.91 3.85 4.90
CA CYS A 8 -8.07 3.99 3.45
C CYS A 8 -9.11 3.05 2.85
N ALA A 9 -9.63 2.06 3.58
CA ALA A 9 -10.66 1.16 3.07
C ALA A 9 -12.01 1.86 2.83
N GLU A 10 -12.22 3.04 3.40
CA GLU A 10 -13.39 3.88 3.11
C GLU A 10 -13.25 4.65 1.79
N THR A 11 -12.07 4.65 1.17
CA THR A 11 -11.94 5.13 -0.21
C THR A 11 -12.43 4.01 -1.13
N ALA A 12 -13.40 4.31 -2.01
CA ALA A 12 -14.01 3.36 -2.96
C ALA A 12 -13.02 2.66 -3.92
N THR A 13 -11.73 2.97 -3.78
CA THR A 13 -10.61 2.50 -4.58
C THR A 13 -9.95 1.23 -4.01
N VAL A 14 -10.08 0.98 -2.70
CA VAL A 14 -9.59 -0.22 -2.00
C VAL A 14 -10.72 -1.23 -1.84
N ARG A 15 -10.53 -2.45 -2.34
CA ARG A 15 -11.54 -3.52 -2.26
C ARG A 15 -11.35 -4.41 -1.04
N GLU A 16 -10.12 -4.78 -0.74
CA GLU A 16 -9.83 -5.71 0.35
C GLU A 16 -8.42 -5.49 0.88
N ILE A 17 -8.26 -5.71 2.19
CA ILE A 17 -6.96 -5.72 2.87
C ILE A 17 -6.82 -7.05 3.58
N ARG A 18 -5.81 -7.83 3.17
CA ARG A 18 -5.48 -9.15 3.73
C ARG A 18 -4.14 -9.06 4.44
N CYS A 19 -4.04 -9.55 5.67
CA CYS A 19 -2.83 -9.44 6.48
C CYS A 19 -2.60 -10.68 7.35
N ARG A 20 -1.35 -11.13 7.44
CA ARG A 20 -0.89 -12.17 8.39
C ARG A 20 0.57 -11.90 8.78
N GLY A 21 0.80 -11.56 10.04
CA GLY A 21 2.13 -11.15 10.51
C GLY A 21 2.61 -9.90 9.78
N LEU A 22 3.80 -9.93 9.20
CA LEU A 22 4.37 -8.84 8.39
C LEU A 22 3.98 -8.89 6.91
N LEU A 23 3.26 -9.93 6.46
CA LEU A 23 2.77 -10.02 5.09
C LEU A 23 1.40 -9.36 4.97
N MET A 24 1.29 -8.37 4.07
CA MET A 24 0.03 -7.70 3.77
C MET A 24 -0.18 -7.58 2.26
N ALA A 25 -1.41 -7.75 1.80
CA ALA A 25 -1.83 -7.47 0.44
C ALA A 25 -3.02 -6.51 0.46
N VAL A 26 -2.94 -5.46 -0.36
CA VAL A 26 -4.02 -4.50 -0.56
C VAL A 26 -4.51 -4.64 -1.99
N GLU A 27 -5.78 -4.97 -2.15
CA GLU A 27 -6.43 -5.11 -3.45
C GLU A 27 -7.17 -3.82 -3.83
N PHE A 28 -6.92 -3.32 -5.03
CA PHE A 28 -7.58 -2.17 -5.59
C PHE A 28 -8.66 -2.56 -6.61
N ASP A 29 -9.49 -1.59 -6.97
CA ASP A 29 -10.55 -1.76 -7.96
C ASP A 29 -10.06 -1.93 -9.41
N SER A 30 -8.87 -1.43 -9.74
CA SER A 30 -8.29 -1.50 -11.08
C SER A 30 -6.78 -1.76 -11.10
N VAL A 31 -6.30 -2.33 -12.22
CA VAL A 31 -4.87 -2.61 -12.42
C VAL A 31 -4.08 -1.30 -12.59
N GLN A 32 -4.64 -0.33 -13.29
CA GLN A 32 -4.05 0.99 -13.53
C GLN A 32 -3.81 1.74 -12.22
N ARG A 33 -4.77 1.70 -11.27
CA ARG A 33 -4.58 2.32 -9.96
C ARG A 33 -3.46 1.66 -9.16
N ALA A 34 -3.43 0.33 -9.10
CA ALA A 34 -2.32 -0.39 -8.47
C ALA A 34 -0.97 -0.09 -9.15
N LEU A 35 -0.95 0.14 -10.47
CA LEU A 35 0.26 0.55 -11.19
C LEU A 35 0.69 1.98 -10.82
N SER A 36 -0.24 2.93 -10.75
CA SER A 36 0.03 4.32 -10.36
C SER A 36 0.58 4.41 -8.94
N ILE A 37 -0.05 3.70 -7.99
CA ILE A 37 0.40 3.60 -6.60
C ILE A 37 1.81 3.02 -6.51
N LYS A 38 2.09 1.92 -7.24
CA LYS A 38 3.44 1.35 -7.29
C LYS A 38 4.45 2.40 -7.79
N LYS A 39 4.13 3.11 -8.88
CA LYS A 39 5.03 4.12 -9.46
C LYS A 39 5.32 5.22 -8.44
N HIS A 40 4.31 5.77 -7.78
CA HIS A 40 4.48 6.79 -6.73
C HIS A 40 5.39 6.32 -5.60
N LEU A 41 5.21 5.09 -5.12
CA LEU A 41 6.07 4.52 -4.08
C LEU A 41 7.53 4.36 -4.56
N GLN A 42 7.74 3.90 -5.80
CA GLN A 42 9.07 3.76 -6.37
C GLN A 42 9.78 5.10 -6.57
N ASP A 43 9.04 6.13 -6.99
CA ASP A 43 9.56 7.49 -7.13
C ASP A 43 10.04 8.03 -5.78
N ASN A 44 9.34 7.65 -4.69
CA ASN A 44 9.71 7.89 -3.30
C ASN A 44 10.69 6.87 -2.70
N LYS A 45 11.42 6.11 -3.54
CA LYS A 45 12.45 5.13 -3.13
C LYS A 45 11.96 3.97 -2.28
N ILE A 46 10.66 3.67 -2.30
CA ILE A 46 10.09 2.48 -1.65
C ILE A 46 10.00 1.35 -2.67
N LEU A 47 10.70 0.25 -2.36
CA LEU A 47 10.58 -0.98 -3.13
C LEU A 47 9.33 -1.74 -2.71
N ILE A 48 8.42 -1.96 -3.66
CA ILE A 48 7.22 -2.76 -3.42
C ILE A 48 6.87 -3.68 -4.58
N ARG A 49 6.24 -4.81 -4.26
CA ARG A 49 5.76 -5.76 -5.27
C ARG A 49 4.31 -5.46 -5.61
N ARG A 50 4.01 -5.45 -6.92
CA ARG A 50 2.64 -5.49 -7.44
C ARG A 50 2.35 -6.85 -8.07
N SER A 51 1.12 -7.33 -7.91
CA SER A 51 0.57 -8.48 -8.65
C SER A 51 -0.87 -8.20 -9.06
N GLY A 52 -1.09 -7.93 -10.35
CA GLY A 52 -2.42 -7.54 -10.85
C GLY A 52 -2.93 -6.27 -10.15
N ARG A 53 -4.09 -6.36 -9.52
CA ARG A 53 -4.70 -5.27 -8.73
C ARG A 53 -4.14 -5.15 -7.30
N ASN A 54 -3.15 -5.97 -6.94
CA ASN A 54 -2.63 -6.04 -5.58
C ASN A 54 -1.30 -5.32 -5.43
N ILE A 55 -1.15 -4.60 -4.32
CA ILE A 55 0.13 -4.18 -3.77
C ILE A 55 0.45 -5.07 -2.57
N ILE A 56 1.68 -5.59 -2.51
CA ILE A 56 2.11 -6.57 -1.51
C ILE A 56 3.24 -5.95 -0.67
N PHE A 57 3.02 -5.91 0.64
CA PHE A 57 4.01 -5.56 1.64
C PHE A 57 4.58 -6.83 2.27
N ALA A 58 5.89 -6.97 2.19
CA ALA A 58 6.64 -8.04 2.84
C ALA A 58 7.99 -7.47 3.30
N PRO A 59 8.00 -6.63 4.36
CA PRO A 59 9.22 -6.03 4.87
C PRO A 59 10.13 -7.09 5.52
N PRO A 60 11.41 -6.76 5.77
CA PRO A 60 12.31 -7.58 6.56
C PRO A 60 11.74 -7.89 7.95
N LEU A 61 12.09 -9.03 8.53
CA LEU A 61 11.59 -9.44 9.85
C LEU A 61 12.13 -8.59 11.00
N ASN A 62 13.28 -7.93 10.79
CA ASN A 62 13.93 -7.03 11.72
C ASN A 62 13.57 -5.56 11.48
N ILE A 63 12.46 -5.27 10.80
CA ILE A 63 12.00 -3.90 10.56
C ILE A 63 11.55 -3.22 11.86
N ASP A 64 11.89 -1.95 11.98
CA ASP A 64 11.56 -1.14 13.15
C ASP A 64 10.14 -0.56 13.03
N LEU A 65 9.54 -0.20 14.16
CA LEU A 65 8.21 0.42 14.16
C LEU A 65 8.20 1.75 13.37
N ALA A 66 9.25 2.56 13.48
CA ALA A 66 9.37 3.82 12.76
C ALA A 66 9.37 3.63 11.23
N ASP A 67 10.04 2.59 10.73
CA ASP A 67 10.05 2.27 9.30
C ASP A 67 8.68 1.77 8.82
N ILE A 68 7.96 1.01 9.67
CA ILE A 68 6.58 0.59 9.39
C ILE A 68 5.67 1.82 9.27
N GLU A 69 5.80 2.80 10.16
CA GLU A 69 5.01 4.03 10.16
C GLU A 69 5.34 4.91 8.94
N TYR A 70 6.61 4.99 8.57
CA TYR A 70 7.05 5.67 7.36
C TYR A 70 6.44 5.01 6.10
N LEU A 71 6.56 3.68 5.96
CA LEU A 71 5.97 2.95 4.85
C LEU A 71 4.45 3.12 4.77
N ALA A 72 3.77 3.11 5.92
CA ALA A 72 2.34 3.35 5.98
C ALA A 72 1.99 4.75 5.47
N THR A 73 2.69 5.79 5.95
CA THR A 73 2.47 7.19 5.55
C THR A 73 2.63 7.37 4.03
N GLN A 74 3.72 6.85 3.47
CA GLN A 74 4.00 6.94 2.04
C GLN A 74 2.97 6.18 1.19
N PHE A 75 2.46 5.06 1.71
CA PHE A 75 1.39 4.33 1.03
C PHE A 75 0.06 5.08 1.05
N LEU A 76 -0.33 5.67 2.17
CA LEU A 76 -1.55 6.47 2.26
C LEU A 76 -1.49 7.67 1.32
N ASP A 77 -0.34 8.33 1.23
CA ASP A 77 -0.13 9.41 0.27
C ASP A 77 -0.28 8.92 -1.19
N ALA A 78 0.34 7.79 -1.54
CA ALA A 78 0.21 7.19 -2.86
C ALA A 78 -1.25 6.87 -3.23
N VAL A 79 -2.01 6.30 -2.29
CA VAL A 79 -3.44 5.99 -2.46
C VAL A 79 -4.24 7.28 -2.67
N ARG A 80 -3.97 8.32 -1.88
CA ARG A 80 -4.64 9.62 -1.99
C ARG A 80 -4.41 10.25 -3.36
N VAL A 81 -3.17 10.30 -3.83
CA VAL A 81 -2.81 10.87 -5.14
C VAL A 81 -3.47 10.08 -6.28
N ALA A 82 -3.45 8.75 -6.21
CA ALA A 82 -4.06 7.89 -7.24
C ALA A 82 -5.60 7.84 -7.19
N SER A 83 -6.23 8.38 -6.14
CA SER A 83 -7.69 8.50 -6.01
C SER A 83 -8.22 9.85 -6.50
N ALA A 84 -7.36 10.85 -6.67
CA ALA A 84 -7.70 12.15 -7.26
C ALA A 84 -7.67 12.15 -8.80
N GLN A 85 -7.26 11.03 -9.41
CA GLN A 85 -7.18 10.78 -10.85
C GLN A 85 -8.35 9.90 -11.30
#